data_AF-A0A918Q0V1-F1
#
_entry.id   AF-A0A918Q0V1-F1
#
_cell.length_a   1.000
_cell.length_b   1.000
_cell.length_c   1.000
_cell.angle_alpha   90.00
_cell.angle_beta   90.00
_cell.angle_gamma   90.00
#
_symmetry.space_group_name_H-M   'P 1'
#
loop_
_entity.id
_entity.type
_entity.pdbx_description
1 polymer ?
#
loop_
_entity_poly.entity_id
_entity_poly.type
_entity_poly.pdbx_seq_one_letter_code
_entity_poly.pdbx_strand_id
1 'polypeptide(L)'
;MKRTVKIATGLVVVFMAISGTALAQPYGNARLVSPPQYGQIKMVLGAARLVAQPSAECSIEGKPWVSAPCFDPVFARLRQTGEASATVVGLFRPALDGEIMRGTYGYDFALFDVTKQGAKFNVAKIDLQTSAVRAPQDCFSLPEEDVFYRMDRRGTVSVAQEMLTVVCGGAPKRTYGGYMAQGASLPAQEPAVGQAPNLSGPLWVTTEKRFLKGERRYLAIKDGDCPKDQRVDGDYCAPAAVAAFAGNAELKELDLIASERRVEEGAALTDKDIDQWVLKRKGKGPKQKLEADDRWFAHSNLEAIPGCTPIKDTTYRVVRHEGELYLQEEVLAQCGAPPAPSPFATYEAYGDERPVAQFKPDCPAESKMLSNICFDDVIAYMEANNHQALDVVVLNRPAQDRAQDRDYLYRGGPVSYDMVKVKFYEGHRYEADRKSSYNARSIILPGCSQMPNAPPEAKGWVLTKRGRNLMAVEYQWFSCPVS
;
A
#
# COMPACT_ATOMS: atom_id res chain seq x y z
N MET A 1 55.22 7.63 -47.03
CA MET A 1 56.44 6.91 -46.57
C MET A 1 56.97 7.59 -45.32
N LYS A 2 56.79 6.97 -44.14
CA LYS A 2 57.70 6.93 -42.97
C LYS A 2 56.90 6.51 -41.75
N ARG A 3 57.13 5.26 -41.37
CA ARG A 3 56.76 4.66 -40.10
C ARG A 3 57.46 5.42 -38.97
N THR A 4 56.75 5.66 -37.87
CA THR A 4 57.40 5.74 -36.56
C THR A 4 56.53 4.98 -35.57
N VAL A 5 57.05 3.83 -35.17
CA VAL A 5 56.58 2.99 -34.07
C VAL A 5 57.08 3.63 -32.78
N LYS A 6 56.20 3.82 -31.79
CA LYS A 6 56.61 3.97 -30.39
C LYS A 6 55.96 2.87 -29.56
N ILE A 7 56.84 2.01 -29.06
CA ILE A 7 56.61 0.99 -28.05
C ILE A 7 56.60 1.72 -26.69
N ALA A 8 55.61 1.44 -25.86
CA ALA A 8 55.64 1.60 -24.41
C ALA A 8 54.92 0.37 -23.84
N THR A 9 55.62 -0.66 -23.38
CA THR A 9 56.03 -0.84 -21.96
C THR A 9 54.87 -0.44 -21.05
N GLY A 10 53.97 -1.34 -20.67
CA GLY A 10 54.26 -2.48 -19.80
C GLY A 10 53.84 -2.10 -18.38
N LEU A 11 52.53 -2.20 -18.09
CA LEU A 11 52.02 -2.23 -16.72
C LEU A 11 51.01 -3.38 -16.64
N VAL A 12 51.52 -4.56 -16.30
CA VAL A 12 50.70 -5.70 -15.90
C VAL A 12 50.23 -5.39 -14.49
N VAL A 13 49.01 -4.88 -14.35
CA VAL A 13 48.32 -4.87 -13.06
C VAL A 13 47.92 -6.30 -12.79
N VAL A 14 48.73 -6.98 -11.97
CA VAL A 14 48.36 -8.24 -11.34
C VAL A 14 47.23 -7.91 -10.37
N PHE A 15 45.98 -8.07 -10.83
CA PHE A 15 44.87 -8.27 -9.91
C PHE A 15 45.14 -9.59 -9.20
N MET A 16 45.75 -9.51 -8.01
CA MET A 16 45.65 -10.59 -7.04
C MET A 16 44.15 -10.80 -6.79
N ALA A 17 43.61 -11.85 -7.41
CA ALA A 17 42.38 -12.46 -6.98
C ALA A 17 42.61 -12.93 -5.54
N ILE A 18 42.25 -12.07 -4.58
CA ILE A 18 41.97 -12.53 -3.23
C ILE A 18 40.73 -13.39 -3.42
N SER A 19 40.96 -14.70 -3.51
CA SER A 19 39.94 -15.73 -3.43
C SER A 19 39.29 -15.61 -2.05
N GLY A 20 38.38 -14.66 -1.91
CA GLY A 20 37.36 -14.71 -0.88
C GLY A 20 36.58 -15.97 -1.16
N THR A 21 36.84 -17.01 -0.38
CA THR A 21 35.96 -18.16 -0.26
C THR A 21 34.62 -17.63 0.25
N ALA A 22 33.77 -17.19 -0.67
CA ALA A 22 32.34 -17.21 -0.44
C ALA A 22 32.03 -18.69 -0.20
N LEU A 23 31.90 -19.07 1.07
CA LEU A 23 31.30 -20.33 1.44
C LEU A 23 29.95 -20.34 0.76
N ALA A 24 29.83 -21.13 -0.31
CA ALA A 24 28.56 -21.43 -0.93
C ALA A 24 27.72 -22.09 0.16
N GLN A 25 26.88 -21.30 0.82
CA GLN A 25 25.87 -21.84 1.72
C GLN A 25 25.00 -22.79 0.88
N PRO A 26 24.78 -24.03 1.33
CA PRO A 26 23.92 -24.94 0.62
C PRO A 26 22.50 -24.40 0.72
N TYR A 27 22.02 -23.77 -0.36
CA TYR A 27 20.66 -23.25 -0.54
C TYR A 27 19.55 -24.34 -0.48
N GLY A 28 19.88 -25.57 -0.05
CA GLY A 28 18.97 -26.73 0.04
C GLY A 28 18.37 -27.01 1.43
N ASN A 29 18.63 -26.20 2.45
CA ASN A 29 18.26 -26.52 3.84
C ASN A 29 17.11 -25.67 4.42
N ALA A 30 16.43 -24.84 3.63
CA ALA A 30 15.32 -24.05 4.16
C ALA A 30 14.13 -24.94 4.55
N ARG A 31 13.65 -24.81 5.79
CA ARG A 31 12.52 -25.60 6.32
C ARG A 31 11.22 -24.82 6.16
N LEU A 32 10.18 -25.45 5.63
CA LEU A 32 8.84 -24.85 5.60
C LEU A 32 8.31 -24.71 7.03
N VAL A 33 8.06 -23.48 7.47
CA VAL A 33 7.46 -23.15 8.77
C VAL A 33 5.95 -23.07 8.65
N SER A 34 5.47 -22.38 7.62
CA SER A 34 4.04 -22.19 7.38
C SER A 34 3.75 -22.18 5.88
N PRO A 35 2.79 -23.00 5.40
CA PRO A 35 2.36 -22.95 4.01
C PRO A 35 1.64 -21.62 3.70
N PRO A 36 1.44 -21.28 2.43
CA PRO A 36 0.70 -20.08 2.05
C PRO A 36 -0.73 -20.12 2.55
N GLN A 37 -1.19 -18.98 3.07
CA GLN A 37 -2.57 -18.80 3.49
C GLN A 37 -3.41 -18.32 2.30
N TYR A 38 -4.22 -19.24 1.77
CA TYR A 38 -5.13 -18.95 0.67
C TYR A 38 -6.51 -18.60 1.17
N GLY A 39 -7.06 -17.50 0.66
CA GLY A 39 -8.42 -17.08 0.92
C GLY A 39 -9.44 -17.81 0.04
N GLN A 40 -10.72 -17.56 0.34
CA GLN A 40 -11.84 -18.01 -0.48
C GLN A 40 -12.25 -16.93 -1.46
N ILE A 41 -12.44 -17.31 -2.73
CA ILE A 41 -13.01 -16.41 -3.72
C ILE A 41 -14.50 -16.23 -3.41
N LYS A 42 -14.96 -15.00 -3.23
CA LYS A 42 -16.36 -14.67 -2.93
C LYS A 42 -16.89 -13.66 -3.93
N MET A 43 -18.20 -13.68 -4.10
CA MET A 43 -18.91 -12.65 -4.84
C MET A 43 -19.51 -11.66 -3.85
N VAL A 44 -19.14 -10.39 -3.92
CA VAL A 44 -19.77 -9.32 -3.14
C VAL A 44 -20.82 -8.66 -4.00
N LEU A 45 -22.05 -8.61 -3.52
CA LEU A 45 -23.15 -7.95 -4.19
C LEU A 45 -23.19 -6.48 -3.79
N GLY A 46 -23.48 -5.61 -4.76
CA GLY A 46 -23.88 -4.22 -4.54
C GLY A 46 -25.40 -4.06 -4.65
N ALA A 47 -25.86 -2.90 -5.10
CA ALA A 47 -27.29 -2.63 -5.26
C ALA A 47 -27.86 -3.33 -6.50
N ALA A 48 -29.13 -3.70 -6.43
CA ALA A 48 -29.94 -4.08 -7.60
C ALA A 48 -30.54 -2.81 -8.21
N ARG A 49 -29.93 -2.27 -9.28
CA ARG A 49 -30.35 -1.01 -9.89
C ARG A 49 -31.40 -1.23 -10.97
N LEU A 50 -32.31 -0.28 -11.15
CA LEU A 50 -33.23 -0.29 -12.29
C LEU A 50 -32.45 -0.21 -13.61
N VAL A 51 -33.00 -0.80 -14.67
CA VAL A 51 -32.38 -0.80 -16.00
C VAL A 51 -33.18 0.03 -16.99
N ALA A 52 -32.50 0.90 -17.70
CA ALA A 52 -32.98 1.51 -18.94
C ALA A 52 -32.20 0.90 -20.11
N GLN A 53 -32.89 0.45 -21.15
CA GLN A 53 -32.26 -0.18 -22.33
C GLN A 53 -32.96 0.24 -23.62
N PRO A 54 -32.33 0.09 -24.80
CA PRO A 54 -32.93 0.52 -26.05
C PRO A 54 -34.23 -0.26 -26.33
N SER A 55 -35.28 0.48 -26.73
CA SER A 55 -36.56 -0.09 -27.14
C SER A 55 -37.11 0.67 -28.35
N ALA A 56 -37.68 -0.06 -29.30
CA ALA A 56 -38.34 0.49 -30.48
C ALA A 56 -39.62 1.27 -30.10
N GLU A 57 -40.32 0.82 -29.07
CA GLU A 57 -41.62 1.36 -28.62
C GLU A 57 -41.50 2.44 -27.54
N CYS A 58 -40.29 2.97 -27.32
CA CYS A 58 -40.10 3.97 -26.27
C CYS A 58 -40.73 5.31 -26.63
N SER A 59 -41.46 5.89 -25.67
CA SER A 59 -42.09 7.19 -25.79
C SER A 59 -41.07 8.32 -25.95
N ILE A 60 -41.55 9.48 -26.45
CA ILE A 60 -40.74 10.69 -26.54
C ILE A 60 -40.28 11.14 -25.15
N GLU A 61 -41.13 11.01 -24.12
CA GLU A 61 -40.76 11.34 -22.73
C GLU A 61 -39.64 10.42 -22.22
N GLY A 62 -39.72 9.12 -22.52
CA GLY A 62 -38.75 8.09 -22.14
C GLY A 62 -37.41 8.17 -22.86
N LYS A 63 -37.26 9.04 -23.87
CA LYS A 63 -36.01 9.32 -24.59
C LYS A 63 -35.57 10.78 -24.39
N PRO A 64 -34.92 11.11 -23.26
CA PRO A 64 -34.48 12.48 -22.96
C PRO A 64 -33.48 13.07 -23.98
N TRP A 65 -32.80 12.24 -24.76
CA TRP A 65 -32.01 12.64 -25.94
C TRP A 65 -32.04 11.53 -27.01
N VAL A 66 -31.55 11.82 -28.22
CA VAL A 66 -31.72 10.96 -29.41
C VAL A 66 -31.17 9.53 -29.22
N SER A 67 -30.00 9.39 -28.62
CA SER A 67 -29.34 8.11 -28.37
C SER A 67 -29.57 7.56 -26.96
N ALA A 68 -30.56 8.09 -26.22
CA ALA A 68 -30.84 7.64 -24.87
C ALA A 68 -31.38 6.20 -24.86
N PRO A 69 -31.05 5.38 -23.85
CA PRO A 69 -31.82 4.19 -23.56
C PRO A 69 -33.27 4.55 -23.20
N CYS A 70 -34.18 3.58 -23.27
CA CYS A 70 -35.57 3.82 -22.92
C CYS A 70 -35.77 3.86 -21.40
N PHE A 71 -36.22 5.00 -20.88
CA PHE A 71 -36.52 5.19 -19.45
C PHE A 71 -38.00 4.95 -19.08
N ASP A 72 -38.89 4.66 -20.04
CA ASP A 72 -40.33 4.45 -19.75
C ASP A 72 -40.58 3.43 -18.61
N PRO A 73 -39.92 2.25 -18.57
CA PRO A 73 -40.14 1.29 -17.48
C PRO A 73 -39.72 1.84 -16.12
N VAL A 74 -38.66 2.65 -16.08
CA VAL A 74 -38.18 3.32 -14.87
C VAL A 74 -39.20 4.36 -14.41
N PHE A 75 -39.68 5.21 -15.31
CA PHE A 75 -40.66 6.24 -14.99
C PHE A 75 -41.97 5.63 -14.51
N ALA A 76 -42.44 4.56 -15.16
CA ALA A 76 -43.62 3.81 -14.73
C ALA A 76 -43.44 3.27 -13.31
N ARG A 77 -42.29 2.68 -12.99
CA ARG A 77 -41.96 2.18 -11.66
C ARG A 77 -41.96 3.29 -10.60
N LEU A 78 -41.29 4.41 -10.85
CA LEU A 78 -41.26 5.57 -9.93
C LEU A 78 -42.64 6.19 -9.73
N ARG A 79 -43.50 6.18 -10.76
CA ARG A 79 -44.92 6.58 -10.62
C ARG A 79 -45.68 5.60 -9.72
N GLN A 80 -45.49 4.29 -9.90
CA GLN A 80 -46.17 3.25 -9.14
C GLN A 80 -45.75 3.19 -7.67
N THR A 81 -44.48 3.43 -7.34
CA THR A 81 -44.02 3.38 -5.94
C THR A 81 -44.04 4.69 -5.20
N GLY A 82 -44.13 5.81 -5.92
CA GLY A 82 -44.00 7.13 -5.32
C GLY A 82 -42.56 7.49 -4.93
N GLU A 83 -41.56 6.70 -5.33
CA GLU A 83 -40.14 7.05 -5.15
C GLU A 83 -39.82 8.35 -5.93
N ALA A 84 -39.14 9.28 -5.26
CA ALA A 84 -38.79 10.59 -5.83
C ALA A 84 -37.54 10.53 -6.71
N SER A 85 -36.69 9.52 -6.54
CA SER A 85 -35.47 9.37 -7.33
C SER A 85 -34.98 7.92 -7.36
N ALA A 86 -34.24 7.56 -8.40
CA ALA A 86 -33.50 6.31 -8.48
C ALA A 86 -32.23 6.48 -9.32
N THR A 87 -31.18 5.76 -8.94
CA THR A 87 -30.02 5.57 -9.82
C THR A 87 -30.23 4.36 -10.71
N VAL A 88 -30.06 4.56 -12.01
CA VAL A 88 -30.42 3.63 -13.08
C VAL A 88 -29.17 3.24 -13.87
N VAL A 89 -29.06 1.96 -14.21
CA VAL A 89 -28.10 1.48 -15.21
C VAL A 89 -28.72 1.66 -16.59
N GLY A 90 -28.19 2.59 -17.38
CA GLY A 90 -28.56 2.76 -18.77
C GLY A 90 -27.63 1.97 -19.68
N LEU A 91 -28.19 1.04 -20.46
CA LEU A 91 -27.48 0.22 -21.43
C LEU A 91 -27.61 0.80 -22.83
N PHE A 92 -26.53 0.82 -23.62
CA PHE A 92 -26.60 1.29 -25.00
C PHE A 92 -26.90 0.18 -26.01
N ARG A 93 -27.04 -1.06 -25.53
CA ARG A 93 -27.59 -2.21 -26.25
C ARG A 93 -28.60 -2.96 -25.38
N PRO A 94 -29.57 -3.67 -25.96
CA PRO A 94 -30.40 -4.60 -25.21
C PRO A 94 -29.55 -5.69 -24.55
N ALA A 95 -29.96 -6.13 -23.36
CA ALA A 95 -29.35 -7.25 -22.65
C ALA A 95 -30.42 -8.27 -22.24
N LEU A 96 -30.03 -9.55 -22.22
CA LEU A 96 -30.90 -10.66 -21.85
C LEU A 96 -30.90 -10.87 -20.32
N ASP A 97 -31.95 -11.50 -19.81
CA ASP A 97 -31.99 -11.95 -18.41
C ASP A 97 -30.89 -13.00 -18.16
N GLY A 98 -30.19 -12.88 -17.03
CA GLY A 98 -29.00 -13.66 -16.69
C GLY A 98 -27.69 -13.21 -17.36
N GLU A 99 -27.73 -12.24 -18.28
CA GLU A 99 -26.54 -11.77 -18.98
C GLU A 99 -25.59 -11.02 -18.03
N ILE A 100 -24.29 -11.34 -18.10
CA ILE A 100 -23.24 -10.62 -17.37
C ILE A 100 -22.68 -9.51 -18.26
N MET A 101 -22.86 -8.27 -17.84
CA MET A 101 -22.36 -7.07 -18.48
C MET A 101 -21.00 -6.68 -17.89
N ARG A 102 -19.95 -6.93 -18.67
CA ARG A 102 -18.60 -6.38 -18.51
C ARG A 102 -18.34 -5.46 -19.71
N GLY A 103 -18.02 -4.19 -19.47
CA GLY A 103 -17.89 -3.21 -20.55
C GLY A 103 -17.30 -1.88 -20.09
N THR A 104 -17.11 -0.98 -21.04
CA THR A 104 -16.54 0.35 -20.82
C THR A 104 -17.63 1.33 -20.41
N TYR A 105 -17.47 1.91 -19.21
CA TYR A 105 -18.34 2.96 -18.71
C TYR A 105 -18.39 4.16 -19.68
N GLY A 106 -19.60 4.66 -19.95
CA GLY A 106 -19.87 5.74 -20.90
C GLY A 106 -20.03 5.31 -22.36
N TYR A 107 -19.66 4.07 -22.70
CA TYR A 107 -19.79 3.52 -24.07
C TYR A 107 -20.76 2.33 -24.13
N ASP A 108 -20.54 1.29 -23.31
CA ASP A 108 -21.41 0.10 -23.29
C ASP A 108 -22.60 0.29 -22.33
N PHE A 109 -22.35 0.97 -21.22
CA PHE A 109 -23.35 1.36 -20.22
C PHE A 109 -22.94 2.65 -19.51
N ALA A 110 -23.88 3.32 -18.85
CA ALA A 110 -23.60 4.41 -17.93
C ALA A 110 -24.60 4.40 -16.77
N LEU A 111 -24.28 5.12 -15.70
CA LEU A 111 -25.23 5.35 -14.61
C LEU A 111 -25.93 6.69 -14.79
N PHE A 112 -27.20 6.74 -14.41
CA PHE A 112 -28.03 7.94 -14.50
C PHE A 112 -28.79 8.13 -13.19
N ASP A 113 -28.85 9.35 -12.70
CA ASP A 113 -29.79 9.74 -11.67
C ASP A 113 -31.08 10.22 -12.33
N VAL A 114 -32.17 9.53 -11.98
CA VAL A 114 -33.52 9.88 -12.41
C VAL A 114 -34.24 10.49 -11.22
N THR A 115 -34.69 11.73 -11.38
CA THR A 115 -35.43 12.46 -10.34
C THR A 115 -36.82 12.83 -10.84
N LYS A 116 -37.83 12.63 -10.01
CA LYS A 116 -39.22 12.97 -10.28
C LYS A 116 -39.56 14.32 -9.66
N GLN A 117 -39.95 15.29 -10.48
CA GLN A 117 -40.39 16.61 -10.06
C GLN A 117 -41.84 16.81 -10.49
N GLY A 118 -42.77 16.50 -9.58
CA GLY A 118 -44.20 16.45 -9.90
C GLY A 118 -44.51 15.35 -10.92
N ALA A 119 -45.02 15.74 -12.09
CA ALA A 119 -45.31 14.83 -13.20
C ALA A 119 -44.13 14.58 -14.15
N LYS A 120 -43.07 15.41 -14.07
CA LYS A 120 -41.92 15.35 -14.98
C LYS A 120 -40.77 14.54 -14.39
N PHE A 121 -39.96 13.97 -15.28
CA PHE A 121 -38.71 13.31 -14.93
C PHE A 121 -37.52 14.09 -15.45
N ASN A 122 -36.49 14.21 -14.63
CA ASN A 122 -35.19 14.71 -15.01
C ASN A 122 -34.18 13.56 -14.94
N VAL A 123 -33.36 13.42 -15.98
CA VAL A 123 -32.37 12.35 -16.13
C VAL A 123 -31.00 13.00 -16.30
N ALA A 124 -30.11 12.77 -15.34
CA ALA A 124 -28.74 13.26 -15.36
C ALA A 124 -27.77 12.09 -15.41
N LYS A 125 -26.79 12.12 -16.32
CA LYS A 125 -25.72 11.13 -16.35
C LYS A 125 -24.79 11.35 -15.15
N ILE A 126 -24.36 10.27 -14.51
CA ILE A 126 -23.28 10.30 -13.52
C ILE A 126 -21.95 10.28 -14.29
N ASP A 127 -21.00 11.14 -13.92
CA ASP A 127 -19.76 11.29 -14.71
C ASP A 127 -18.78 10.12 -14.51
N LEU A 128 -18.72 9.57 -13.30
CA LEU A 128 -17.82 8.50 -12.93
C LEU A 128 -18.57 7.22 -12.56
N GLN A 129 -17.92 6.09 -12.82
CA GLN A 129 -18.41 4.80 -12.38
C GLN A 129 -18.39 4.74 -10.85
N THR A 130 -19.57 4.68 -10.26
CA THR A 130 -19.78 4.42 -8.83
C THR A 130 -20.50 3.09 -8.65
N SER A 131 -20.48 2.54 -7.44
CA SER A 131 -21.14 1.29 -7.08
C SER A 131 -21.77 1.42 -5.69
N ALA A 132 -22.55 0.43 -5.26
CA ALA A 132 -22.90 0.21 -3.85
C ALA A 132 -22.19 -1.04 -3.29
N VAL A 133 -21.28 -1.67 -4.05
CA VAL A 133 -20.45 -2.77 -3.57
C VAL A 133 -19.52 -2.29 -2.46
N ARG A 134 -19.56 -2.97 -1.32
CA ARG A 134 -18.65 -2.77 -0.18
C ARG A 134 -18.15 -4.12 0.30
N ALA A 135 -16.87 -4.41 0.10
CA ALA A 135 -16.30 -5.66 0.56
C ALA A 135 -16.00 -5.62 2.07
N PRO A 136 -16.13 -6.73 2.80
CA PRO A 136 -15.60 -6.86 4.16
C PRO A 136 -14.10 -6.54 4.24
N GLN A 137 -13.63 -6.05 5.38
CA GLN A 137 -12.23 -5.65 5.55
C GLN A 137 -11.21 -6.79 5.40
N ASP A 138 -11.62 -8.04 5.61
CA ASP A 138 -10.81 -9.23 5.39
C ASP A 138 -10.82 -9.72 3.92
N CYS A 139 -11.51 -8.99 3.03
CA CYS A 139 -11.59 -9.26 1.62
C CYS A 139 -10.77 -8.25 0.79
N PHE A 140 -10.18 -8.74 -0.30
CA PHE A 140 -9.27 -8.01 -1.17
C PHE A 140 -9.70 -8.09 -2.64
N SER A 141 -9.40 -7.04 -3.40
CA SER A 141 -9.67 -7.02 -4.84
C SER A 141 -8.73 -7.97 -5.60
N LEU A 142 -9.25 -8.57 -6.66
CA LEU A 142 -8.52 -9.50 -7.51
C LEU A 142 -8.04 -8.79 -8.78
N PRO A 143 -6.88 -9.19 -9.34
CA PRO A 143 -6.41 -8.65 -10.61
C PRO A 143 -7.47 -8.81 -11.71
N GLU A 144 -7.66 -7.76 -12.51
CA GLU A 144 -8.58 -7.73 -13.66
C GLU A 144 -10.07 -7.93 -13.33
N GLU A 145 -10.45 -7.98 -12.04
CA GLU A 145 -11.84 -7.99 -11.61
C GLU A 145 -12.25 -6.58 -11.15
N ASP A 146 -13.23 -6.01 -11.85
CA ASP A 146 -13.90 -4.75 -11.47
C ASP A 146 -15.39 -5.05 -11.22
N VAL A 147 -16.14 -4.06 -10.74
CA VAL A 147 -17.60 -4.16 -10.59
C VAL A 147 -18.23 -4.41 -11.96
N PHE A 148 -18.98 -5.50 -12.05
CA PHE A 148 -19.78 -5.86 -13.22
C PHE A 148 -21.25 -5.98 -12.83
N TYR A 149 -22.12 -6.03 -13.83
CA TYR A 149 -23.55 -6.12 -13.61
C TYR A 149 -24.10 -7.43 -14.16
N ARG A 150 -24.88 -8.17 -13.37
CA ARG A 150 -25.70 -9.27 -13.87
C ARG A 150 -27.12 -8.77 -14.09
N MET A 151 -27.66 -9.01 -15.28
CA MET A 151 -29.05 -8.71 -15.58
C MET A 151 -29.94 -9.75 -14.93
N ASP A 152 -30.90 -9.27 -14.14
CA ASP A 152 -31.86 -10.11 -13.44
C ASP A 152 -33.28 -9.58 -13.67
N ARG A 153 -34.26 -10.46 -13.42
CA ARG A 153 -35.67 -10.08 -13.30
C ARG A 153 -36.18 -10.25 -11.87
N ARG A 154 -36.71 -9.18 -11.29
CA ARG A 154 -37.36 -9.16 -9.96
C ARG A 154 -38.85 -8.95 -10.14
N GLY A 155 -39.59 -10.05 -10.29
CA GLY A 155 -41.00 -10.00 -10.70
C GLY A 155 -41.13 -9.48 -12.12
N THR A 156 -41.77 -8.32 -12.31
CA THR A 156 -41.94 -7.69 -13.63
C THR A 156 -40.83 -6.69 -13.98
N VAL A 157 -39.94 -6.38 -13.03
CA VAL A 157 -38.91 -5.33 -13.16
C VAL A 157 -37.57 -5.94 -13.59
N SER A 158 -36.96 -5.37 -14.63
CA SER A 158 -35.58 -5.66 -15.02
C SER A 158 -34.61 -4.85 -14.16
N VAL A 159 -33.61 -5.53 -13.59
CA VAL A 159 -32.61 -4.92 -12.72
C VAL A 159 -31.20 -5.36 -13.09
N ALA A 160 -30.22 -4.52 -12.76
CA ALA A 160 -28.81 -4.81 -12.84
C ALA A 160 -28.28 -5.04 -11.43
N GLN A 161 -27.95 -6.28 -11.08
CA GLN A 161 -27.30 -6.61 -9.83
C GLN A 161 -25.80 -6.29 -9.95
N GLU A 162 -25.32 -5.35 -9.16
CA GLU A 162 -23.89 -5.09 -9.02
C GLU A 162 -23.18 -6.27 -8.35
N MET A 163 -22.01 -6.63 -8.87
CA MET A 163 -21.24 -7.79 -8.45
C MET A 163 -19.74 -7.48 -8.52
N LEU A 164 -18.98 -7.93 -7.52
CA LEU A 164 -17.52 -7.86 -7.49
C LEU A 164 -16.94 -9.18 -6.97
N THR A 165 -16.00 -9.74 -7.73
CA THR A 165 -15.24 -10.91 -7.30
C THR A 165 -14.09 -10.47 -6.39
N VAL A 166 -14.01 -11.03 -5.19
CA VAL A 166 -12.95 -10.74 -4.19
C VAL A 166 -12.36 -12.02 -3.63
N VAL A 167 -11.23 -11.93 -2.94
CA VAL A 167 -10.70 -13.02 -2.10
C VAL A 167 -10.75 -12.61 -0.63
N CYS A 168 -11.33 -13.46 0.21
CA CYS A 168 -11.48 -13.20 1.66
C CYS A 168 -10.66 -14.17 2.49
N GLY A 169 -10.04 -13.67 3.56
CA GLY A 169 -9.30 -14.47 4.53
C GLY A 169 -7.90 -14.93 4.06
N GLY A 170 -7.34 -14.33 3.02
CA GLY A 170 -5.99 -14.63 2.54
C GLY A 170 -5.73 -14.22 1.10
N ALA A 171 -4.61 -14.71 0.55
CA ALA A 171 -4.21 -14.48 -0.84
C ALA A 171 -4.98 -15.40 -1.82
N PRO A 172 -5.10 -15.05 -3.11
CA PRO A 172 -5.66 -15.96 -4.08
C PRO A 172 -4.68 -17.10 -4.41
N LYS A 173 -5.21 -18.28 -4.76
CA LYS A 173 -4.39 -19.44 -5.16
C LYS A 173 -3.66 -19.24 -6.49
N ARG A 174 -4.20 -18.40 -7.36
CA ARG A 174 -3.61 -18.00 -8.64
C ARG A 174 -3.49 -16.49 -8.62
N THR A 175 -2.47 -15.96 -9.28
CA THR A 175 -2.21 -14.52 -9.34
C THR A 175 -2.79 -13.85 -10.60
N TYR A 176 -3.37 -14.64 -11.51
CA TYR A 176 -3.96 -14.20 -12.77
C TYR A 176 -5.44 -14.59 -12.85
N GLY A 177 -6.19 -13.91 -13.74
CA GLY A 177 -7.66 -13.94 -13.83
C GLY A 177 -8.33 -15.30 -14.06
N GLY A 178 -9.66 -15.29 -14.18
CA GLY A 178 -10.49 -16.49 -14.29
C GLY A 178 -10.96 -17.04 -12.94
N TYR A 179 -11.13 -16.16 -11.95
CA TYR A 179 -11.56 -16.52 -10.61
C TYR A 179 -13.04 -16.94 -10.60
N MET A 180 -13.32 -18.10 -10.01
CA MET A 180 -14.70 -18.56 -9.78
C MET A 180 -15.04 -18.40 -8.30
N ALA A 181 -16.12 -17.67 -8.03
CA ALA A 181 -16.64 -17.51 -6.68
C ALA A 181 -17.04 -18.86 -6.07
N GLN A 182 -16.79 -19.00 -4.77
CA GLN A 182 -16.99 -20.23 -4.00
C GLN A 182 -18.10 -20.02 -2.96
N GLY A 183 -19.16 -20.82 -3.05
CA GLY A 183 -20.30 -20.76 -2.13
C GLY A 183 -21.21 -19.55 -2.37
N ALA A 184 -21.99 -19.18 -1.36
CA ALA A 184 -22.93 -18.06 -1.44
C ALA A 184 -22.21 -16.71 -1.59
N SER A 185 -22.90 -15.74 -2.20
CA SER A 185 -22.47 -14.35 -2.26
C SER A 185 -22.51 -13.66 -0.89
N LEU A 186 -21.97 -12.44 -0.83
CA LEU A 186 -21.98 -11.55 0.31
C LEU A 186 -22.74 -10.27 -0.05
N PRO A 187 -23.90 -9.96 0.55
CA PRO A 187 -24.68 -10.84 1.42
C PRO A 187 -25.23 -12.07 0.67
N ALA A 188 -25.64 -13.09 1.44
CA ALA A 188 -26.21 -14.31 0.89
C ALA A 188 -27.62 -14.08 0.30
N GLN A 189 -28.36 -13.11 0.85
CA GLN A 189 -29.64 -12.66 0.32
C GLN A 189 -29.42 -11.46 -0.59
N GLU A 190 -29.97 -11.53 -1.79
CA GLU A 190 -29.89 -10.44 -2.76
C GLU A 190 -30.71 -9.24 -2.28
N PRO A 191 -30.21 -8.00 -2.43
CA PRO A 191 -30.91 -6.81 -1.97
C PRO A 191 -32.16 -6.54 -2.79
N ALA A 192 -33.13 -5.85 -2.16
CA ALA A 192 -34.28 -5.35 -2.87
C ALA A 192 -33.88 -4.29 -3.92
N VAL A 193 -34.72 -4.10 -4.93
CA VAL A 193 -34.49 -3.14 -6.01
C VAL A 193 -34.30 -1.73 -5.44
N GLY A 194 -33.21 -1.06 -5.82
CA GLY A 194 -32.86 0.29 -5.38
C GLY A 194 -32.27 0.37 -3.97
N GLN A 195 -32.09 -0.75 -3.27
CA GLN A 195 -31.51 -0.76 -1.92
C GLN A 195 -30.05 -1.19 -1.94
N ALA A 196 -29.26 -0.57 -1.06
CA ALA A 196 -27.91 -1.03 -0.78
C ALA A 196 -27.94 -2.36 -0.03
N PRO A 197 -26.96 -3.26 -0.26
CA PRO A 197 -26.85 -4.50 0.47
C PRO A 197 -26.60 -4.24 1.97
N ASN A 198 -27.25 -5.04 2.82
CA ASN A 198 -27.01 -5.00 4.26
C ASN A 198 -25.91 -6.00 4.64
N LEU A 199 -24.69 -5.50 4.84
CA LEU A 199 -23.54 -6.27 5.30
C LEU A 199 -23.20 -5.90 6.74
N SER A 200 -22.91 -6.90 7.57
CA SER A 200 -22.47 -6.71 8.95
C SER A 200 -20.94 -6.66 9.06
N GLY A 201 -20.45 -5.96 10.09
CA GLY A 201 -19.02 -5.88 10.42
C GLY A 201 -18.26 -4.74 9.74
N PRO A 202 -16.93 -4.68 9.93
CA PRO A 202 -16.08 -3.67 9.29
C PRO A 202 -16.01 -3.88 7.79
N LEU A 203 -16.32 -2.84 7.03
CA LEU A 203 -16.31 -2.85 5.56
C LEU A 203 -15.28 -1.85 5.04
N TRP A 204 -14.71 -2.17 3.88
CA TRP A 204 -14.02 -1.16 3.09
C TRP A 204 -14.99 -0.05 2.65
N VAL A 205 -14.41 1.07 2.20
CA VAL A 205 -15.15 2.09 1.46
C VAL A 205 -15.77 1.48 0.21
N THR A 206 -16.80 2.13 -0.32
CA THR A 206 -17.48 1.69 -1.53
C THR A 206 -16.52 1.57 -2.70
N THR A 207 -16.69 0.52 -3.52
CA THR A 207 -15.92 0.34 -4.74
C THR A 207 -16.37 1.34 -5.79
N GLU A 208 -15.58 2.37 -6.04
CA GLU A 208 -15.94 3.43 -6.98
C GLU A 208 -14.71 4.17 -7.52
N LYS A 209 -14.89 4.85 -8.66
CA LYS A 209 -13.96 5.87 -9.13
C LYS A 209 -14.47 7.22 -8.68
N ARG A 210 -13.64 7.96 -7.94
CA ARG A 210 -13.98 9.31 -7.49
C ARG A 210 -12.79 10.23 -7.54
N PHE A 211 -13.06 11.52 -7.68
CA PHE A 211 -12.07 12.55 -7.46
C PHE A 211 -11.87 12.75 -5.96
N LEU A 212 -10.65 12.51 -5.48
CA LEU A 212 -10.22 12.96 -4.16
C LEU A 212 -9.79 14.41 -4.29
N LYS A 213 -10.26 15.25 -3.38
CA LYS A 213 -10.03 16.68 -3.42
C LYS A 213 -9.32 17.10 -2.14
N GLY A 214 -8.21 17.81 -2.31
CA GLY A 214 -7.46 18.40 -1.20
C GLY A 214 -8.13 19.67 -0.69
N GLU A 215 -7.51 20.29 0.30
CA GLU A 215 -7.92 21.60 0.77
C GLU A 215 -7.75 22.67 -0.31
N ARG A 216 -8.54 23.74 -0.21
CA ARG A 216 -8.41 24.90 -1.09
C ARG A 216 -7.22 25.72 -0.63
N ARG A 217 -6.33 26.05 -1.56
CA ARG A 217 -5.11 26.81 -1.33
C ARG A 217 -5.22 28.16 -2.00
N TYR A 218 -4.62 29.18 -1.38
CA TYR A 218 -4.59 30.51 -1.96
C TYR A 218 -3.84 30.48 -3.30
N LEU A 219 -4.40 31.18 -4.28
CA LEU A 219 -3.88 31.24 -5.64
C LEU A 219 -3.43 32.67 -5.97
N ALA A 220 -2.23 32.77 -6.52
CA ALA A 220 -1.66 33.95 -7.15
C ALA A 220 -1.66 33.77 -8.67
N ILE A 221 -2.29 34.68 -9.40
CA ILE A 221 -2.49 34.56 -10.85
C ILE A 221 -1.60 35.57 -11.57
N LYS A 222 -0.65 35.09 -12.38
CA LYS A 222 0.16 35.93 -13.25
C LYS A 222 -0.71 36.72 -14.22
N ASP A 223 -0.42 38.01 -14.37
CA ASP A 223 -1.20 38.94 -15.20
C ASP A 223 -2.70 38.98 -14.87
N GLY A 224 -3.06 38.68 -13.63
CA GLY A 224 -4.43 38.76 -13.15
C GLY A 224 -4.94 40.20 -13.09
N ASP A 225 -6.25 40.36 -13.30
CA ASP A 225 -6.91 41.67 -13.26
C ASP A 225 -7.35 42.00 -11.82
N CYS A 226 -6.43 42.57 -11.03
CA CYS A 226 -6.77 43.13 -9.72
C CYS A 226 -5.99 44.40 -9.37
N PRO A 227 -6.53 45.20 -8.41
CA PRO A 227 -5.90 46.38 -7.85
C PRO A 227 -4.46 46.16 -7.35
N LYS A 228 -3.65 47.23 -7.33
CA LYS A 228 -2.22 47.16 -6.97
C LYS A 228 -1.97 46.69 -5.53
N ASP A 229 -2.90 46.96 -4.62
CA ASP A 229 -2.83 46.54 -3.21
C ASP A 229 -3.15 45.05 -3.03
N GLN A 230 -3.67 44.38 -4.06
CA GLN A 230 -3.93 42.93 -4.10
C GLN A 230 -2.85 42.15 -4.88
N ARG A 231 -1.84 42.87 -5.40
CA ARG A 231 -0.72 42.26 -6.12
C ARG A 231 0.39 41.84 -5.17
N VAL A 232 0.95 40.68 -5.46
CA VAL A 232 2.11 40.11 -4.79
C VAL A 232 3.20 39.89 -5.84
N ASP A 233 4.45 40.12 -5.46
CA ASP A 233 5.62 40.02 -6.35
C ASP A 233 5.51 40.77 -7.70
N GLY A 234 4.78 41.90 -7.72
CA GLY A 234 4.69 42.80 -8.87
C GLY A 234 3.52 42.51 -9.81
N ASP A 235 3.52 41.35 -10.47
CA ASP A 235 2.56 41.00 -11.54
C ASP A 235 1.54 39.94 -11.15
N TYR A 236 1.70 39.27 -10.01
CA TYR A 236 0.78 38.23 -9.56
C TYR A 236 -0.38 38.81 -8.74
N CYS A 237 -1.59 38.41 -9.10
CA CYS A 237 -2.82 38.82 -8.46
C CYS A 237 -3.26 37.79 -7.41
N ALA A 238 -3.34 38.17 -6.12
CA ALA A 238 -3.66 37.24 -5.03
C ALA A 238 -4.71 37.79 -4.03
N PRO A 239 -5.89 38.20 -4.49
CA PRO A 239 -6.91 38.90 -3.68
C PRO A 239 -7.30 38.16 -2.41
N ALA A 240 -7.57 36.85 -2.50
CA ALA A 240 -7.93 36.02 -1.35
C ALA A 240 -6.82 35.97 -0.28
N ALA A 241 -5.56 35.83 -0.68
CA ALA A 241 -4.42 35.78 0.23
C ALA A 241 -4.21 37.10 0.95
N VAL A 242 -4.32 38.22 0.21
CA VAL A 242 -4.21 39.56 0.76
C VAL A 242 -5.36 39.86 1.73
N ALA A 243 -6.59 39.47 1.39
CA ALA A 243 -7.74 39.59 2.27
C ALA A 243 -7.58 38.78 3.56
N ALA A 244 -7.02 37.57 3.50
CA ALA A 244 -6.73 36.75 4.68
C ALA A 244 -5.76 37.43 5.64
N PHE A 245 -4.70 38.08 5.12
CA PHE A 245 -3.85 38.93 5.94
C PHE A 245 -4.62 40.16 6.46
N ALA A 246 -5.41 40.87 5.64
CA ALA A 246 -6.16 42.02 6.12
C ALA A 246 -7.12 41.68 7.29
N GLY A 247 -7.74 40.49 7.25
CA GLY A 247 -8.65 39.99 8.28
C GLY A 247 -7.96 39.40 9.52
N ASN A 248 -6.68 39.04 9.45
CA ASN A 248 -5.96 38.42 10.56
C ASN A 248 -4.58 39.08 10.79
N ALA A 249 -4.52 39.97 11.78
CA ALA A 249 -3.29 40.70 12.13
C ALA A 249 -2.18 39.80 12.71
N GLU A 250 -2.54 38.65 13.29
CA GLU A 250 -1.58 37.71 13.89
C GLU A 250 -1.02 36.72 12.87
N LEU A 251 -1.64 36.58 11.69
CA LEU A 251 -1.14 35.74 10.60
C LEU A 251 0.22 36.25 10.14
N LYS A 252 1.27 35.41 10.29
CA LYS A 252 2.65 35.74 9.94
C LYS A 252 3.02 35.33 8.52
N GLU A 253 2.59 34.14 8.13
CA GLU A 253 2.85 33.52 6.84
C GLU A 253 1.64 32.67 6.40
N LEU A 254 1.49 32.49 5.08
CA LEU A 254 0.54 31.56 4.46
C LEU A 254 1.15 30.94 3.21
N ASP A 255 0.72 29.72 2.90
CA ASP A 255 1.05 29.05 1.64
C ASP A 255 0.28 29.68 0.48
N LEU A 256 1.01 30.00 -0.58
CA LEU A 256 0.49 30.63 -1.78
C LEU A 256 0.95 29.82 -3.00
N ILE A 257 0.03 29.40 -3.84
CA ILE A 257 0.38 28.78 -5.11
C ILE A 257 0.33 29.83 -6.20
N ALA A 258 1.42 30.03 -6.92
CA ALA A 258 1.49 30.93 -8.06
C ALA A 258 1.25 30.15 -9.35
N SER A 259 0.37 30.65 -10.22
CA SER A 259 0.16 30.10 -11.56
C SER A 259 1.06 30.81 -12.55
N GLU A 260 1.83 30.07 -13.33
CA GLU A 260 2.78 30.61 -14.32
C GLU A 260 2.11 31.27 -15.54
N ARG A 261 0.79 31.16 -15.61
CA ARG A 261 -0.04 31.78 -16.64
C ARG A 261 -1.34 32.31 -16.06
N ARG A 262 -2.00 33.18 -16.83
CA ARG A 262 -3.36 33.58 -16.53
C ARG A 262 -4.30 32.37 -16.56
N VAL A 263 -5.19 32.28 -15.58
CA VAL A 263 -6.13 31.18 -15.39
C VAL A 263 -7.51 31.68 -15.03
N GLU A 264 -8.51 30.87 -15.33
CA GLU A 264 -9.91 31.09 -14.99
C GLU A 264 -10.46 29.90 -14.21
N GLU A 265 -11.67 30.06 -13.65
CA GLU A 265 -12.36 28.98 -12.97
C GLU A 265 -12.51 27.75 -13.86
N GLY A 266 -12.23 26.57 -13.30
CA GLY A 266 -12.27 25.29 -14.01
C GLY A 266 -10.97 24.94 -14.73
N ALA A 267 -10.00 25.84 -14.82
CA ALA A 267 -8.68 25.52 -15.40
C ALA A 267 -8.00 24.38 -14.64
N ALA A 268 -7.45 23.42 -15.39
CA ALA A 268 -6.61 22.35 -14.87
C ALA A 268 -5.14 22.71 -15.07
N LEU A 269 -4.36 22.64 -14.00
CA LEU A 269 -2.93 22.92 -13.95
C LEU A 269 -2.17 21.66 -13.53
N THR A 270 -0.94 21.55 -14.00
CA THR A 270 0.02 20.51 -13.60
C THR A 270 1.11 21.12 -12.72
N ASP A 271 1.99 20.30 -12.16
CA ASP A 271 3.17 20.77 -11.42
C ASP A 271 4.06 21.73 -12.23
N LYS A 272 3.99 21.70 -13.57
CA LYS A 272 4.76 22.60 -14.44
C LYS A 272 4.12 23.97 -14.66
N ASP A 273 2.85 24.09 -14.33
CA ASP A 273 2.07 25.32 -14.50
C ASP A 273 2.04 26.16 -13.22
N ILE A 274 2.62 25.67 -12.13
CA ILE A 274 2.53 26.28 -10.81
C ILE A 274 3.90 26.38 -10.12
N ASP A 275 4.05 27.43 -9.32
CA ASP A 275 5.14 27.61 -8.37
C ASP A 275 4.59 27.70 -6.95
N GLN A 276 5.44 27.35 -5.98
CA GLN A 276 5.08 27.32 -4.56
C GLN A 276 5.78 28.42 -3.80
N TRP A 277 4.97 29.32 -3.25
CA TRP A 277 5.42 30.46 -2.49
C TRP A 277 4.91 30.43 -1.06
N VAL A 278 5.63 31.12 -0.20
CA VAL A 278 5.12 31.54 1.11
C VAL A 278 4.94 33.04 1.09
N LEU A 279 3.70 33.48 1.26
CA LEU A 279 3.39 34.90 1.44
C LEU A 279 3.53 35.25 2.91
N LYS A 280 4.36 36.22 3.25
CA LYS A 280 4.65 36.62 4.64
C LYS A 280 4.58 38.13 4.85
N ARG A 281 4.28 38.53 6.08
CA ARG A 281 4.38 39.94 6.49
C ARG A 281 5.85 40.32 6.71
N LYS A 282 6.28 41.42 6.09
CA LYS A 282 7.61 42.01 6.32
C LYS A 282 7.47 43.47 6.74
N GLY A 283 8.36 43.92 7.63
CA GLY A 283 8.32 45.27 8.20
C GLY A 283 7.36 45.39 9.39
N LYS A 284 7.27 46.59 9.96
CA LYS A 284 6.44 46.90 11.14
C LYS A 284 5.64 48.18 10.92
N GLY A 285 4.42 48.22 11.45
CA GLY A 285 3.55 49.39 11.41
C GLY A 285 3.27 49.86 9.97
N PRO A 286 3.38 51.17 9.67
CA PRO A 286 3.07 51.73 8.34
C PRO A 286 3.96 51.24 7.20
N LYS A 287 5.09 50.57 7.50
CA LYS A 287 6.02 50.00 6.51
C LYS A 287 5.80 48.51 6.28
N GLN A 288 4.70 47.96 6.80
CA GLN A 288 4.38 46.55 6.60
C GLN A 288 3.98 46.30 5.14
N LYS A 289 4.61 45.31 4.52
CA LYS A 289 4.30 44.83 3.17
C LYS A 289 4.18 43.31 3.18
N LEU A 290 3.47 42.76 2.20
CA LEU A 290 3.47 41.33 1.93
C LEU A 290 4.61 41.03 0.95
N GLU A 291 5.38 39.99 1.24
CA GLU A 291 6.49 39.51 0.41
C GLU A 291 6.25 38.02 0.14
N ALA A 292 6.35 37.61 -1.11
CA ALA A 292 6.31 36.20 -1.51
C ALA A 292 7.75 35.70 -1.61
N ASP A 293 8.04 34.58 -0.96
CA ASP A 293 9.31 33.88 -1.08
C ASP A 293 9.08 32.52 -1.74
N ASP A 294 9.96 32.14 -2.67
CA ASP A 294 10.00 30.78 -3.20
C ASP A 294 10.27 29.77 -2.07
N ARG A 295 9.40 28.76 -1.95
CA ARG A 295 9.60 27.68 -1.00
C ARG A 295 8.99 26.39 -1.53
N TRP A 296 9.82 25.38 -1.71
CA TRP A 296 9.31 24.02 -1.92
C TRP A 296 8.77 23.44 -0.62
N PHE A 297 7.48 23.11 -0.63
CA PHE A 297 6.83 22.22 0.33
C PHE A 297 6.29 20.98 -0.42
N ALA A 298 5.60 20.07 0.29
CA ALA A 298 5.01 18.89 -0.35
C ALA A 298 4.06 19.35 -1.47
N HIS A 299 4.26 18.86 -2.70
CA HIS A 299 3.49 19.32 -3.85
C HIS A 299 2.01 18.96 -3.76
N SER A 300 1.72 17.83 -3.12
CA SER A 300 0.35 17.46 -2.80
C SER A 300 0.14 17.32 -1.29
N ASN A 301 -0.92 17.95 -0.80
CA ASN A 301 -1.51 17.78 0.53
C ASN A 301 -2.75 16.87 0.49
N LEU A 302 -2.94 16.08 -0.58
CA LEU A 302 -4.02 15.11 -0.65
C LEU A 302 -3.83 14.04 0.45
N GLU A 303 -4.77 14.01 1.39
CA GLU A 303 -4.79 12.98 2.41
C GLU A 303 -5.09 11.61 1.79
N ALA A 304 -4.29 10.62 2.15
CA ALA A 304 -4.55 9.24 1.78
C ALA A 304 -5.83 8.76 2.49
N ILE A 305 -6.87 8.48 1.72
CA ILE A 305 -8.09 7.87 2.26
C ILE A 305 -7.92 6.35 2.25
N PRO A 306 -8.05 5.66 3.40
CA PRO A 306 -7.94 4.21 3.46
C PRO A 306 -8.86 3.52 2.47
N GLY A 307 -8.31 2.62 1.66
CA GLY A 307 -9.03 1.92 0.60
C GLY A 307 -9.20 2.72 -0.70
N CYS A 308 -8.61 3.92 -0.82
CA CYS A 308 -8.55 4.67 -2.07
C CYS A 308 -7.12 4.85 -2.56
N THR A 309 -6.86 4.44 -3.79
CA THR A 309 -5.55 4.54 -4.44
C THR A 309 -5.66 5.45 -5.67
N PRO A 310 -4.81 6.49 -5.79
CA PRO A 310 -4.71 7.29 -7.01
C PRO A 310 -4.44 6.43 -8.24
N ILE A 311 -5.19 6.67 -9.32
CA ILE A 311 -5.03 5.97 -10.62
C ILE A 311 -4.64 6.92 -11.76
N LYS A 312 -4.54 8.21 -11.47
CA LYS A 312 -4.00 9.25 -12.35
C LYS A 312 -3.10 10.18 -11.53
N ASP A 313 -2.32 10.98 -12.25
CA ASP A 313 -1.54 12.05 -11.63
C ASP A 313 -2.45 13.12 -11.02
N THR A 314 -1.95 13.73 -9.94
CA THR A 314 -2.61 14.86 -9.30
C THR A 314 -2.72 16.03 -10.27
N THR A 315 -3.91 16.62 -10.34
CA THR A 315 -4.20 17.83 -11.11
C THR A 315 -4.57 18.93 -10.14
N TYR A 316 -4.18 20.17 -10.42
CA TYR A 316 -4.57 21.32 -9.61
C TYR A 316 -5.66 22.08 -10.33
N ARG A 317 -6.88 22.05 -9.80
CA ARG A 317 -8.03 22.71 -10.40
C ARG A 317 -8.24 24.09 -9.80
N VAL A 318 -8.38 25.09 -10.65
CA VAL A 318 -8.79 26.44 -10.22
C VAL A 318 -10.27 26.43 -9.92
N VAL A 319 -10.64 26.79 -8.69
CA VAL A 319 -12.02 26.76 -8.20
C VAL A 319 -12.39 28.12 -7.61
N ARG A 320 -13.65 28.53 -7.78
CA ARG A 320 -14.15 29.73 -7.13
C ARG A 320 -14.73 29.41 -5.75
N HIS A 321 -14.39 30.24 -4.77
CA HIS A 321 -14.95 30.17 -3.42
C HIS A 321 -15.11 31.59 -2.88
N GLU A 322 -16.31 31.91 -2.41
CA GLU A 322 -16.66 33.25 -1.88
C GLU A 322 -16.30 34.40 -2.83
N GLY A 323 -16.45 34.17 -4.14
CA GLY A 323 -16.17 35.16 -5.19
C GLY A 323 -14.72 35.17 -5.68
N GLU A 324 -13.78 34.59 -4.94
CA GLU A 324 -12.35 34.57 -5.27
C GLU A 324 -11.88 33.23 -5.83
N LEU A 325 -10.75 33.23 -6.55
CA LEU A 325 -10.15 32.02 -7.11
C LEU A 325 -9.14 31.40 -6.14
N TYR A 326 -9.24 30.08 -6.01
CA TYR A 326 -8.35 29.23 -5.23
C TYR A 326 -7.85 28.09 -6.11
N LEU A 327 -6.78 27.46 -5.68
CA LEU A 327 -6.32 26.20 -6.25
C LEU A 327 -6.79 25.05 -5.36
N GLN A 328 -7.34 24.00 -5.95
CA GLN A 328 -7.70 22.78 -5.25
C GLN A 328 -7.04 21.59 -5.93
N GLU A 329 -6.26 20.84 -5.17
CA GLU A 329 -5.71 19.57 -5.63
C GLU A 329 -6.84 18.56 -5.86
N GLU A 330 -6.75 17.84 -6.97
CA GLU A 330 -7.71 16.84 -7.37
C GLU A 330 -6.97 15.64 -7.98
N VAL A 331 -7.27 14.44 -7.53
CA VAL A 331 -6.74 13.21 -8.13
C VAL A 331 -7.86 12.21 -8.35
N LEU A 332 -7.88 11.57 -9.52
CA LEU A 332 -8.78 10.46 -9.77
C LEU A 332 -8.26 9.24 -9.01
N ALA A 333 -9.05 8.71 -8.08
CA ALA A 333 -8.72 7.52 -7.31
C ALA A 333 -9.71 6.39 -7.59
N GLN A 334 -9.21 5.16 -7.48
CA GLN A 334 -10.00 3.96 -7.35
C GLN A 334 -10.14 3.64 -5.86
N CYS A 335 -11.37 3.65 -5.37
CA CYS A 335 -11.72 3.25 -4.02
C CYS A 335 -12.29 1.83 -3.99
N GLY A 336 -12.17 1.15 -2.85
CA GLY A 336 -12.70 -0.18 -2.61
C GLY A 336 -11.77 -1.06 -1.77
N ALA A 337 -11.90 -2.37 -1.93
CA ALA A 337 -10.98 -3.33 -1.34
C ALA A 337 -9.56 -3.18 -1.94
N PRO A 338 -8.50 -3.14 -1.12
CA PRO A 338 -7.13 -3.07 -1.63
C PRO A 338 -6.77 -4.34 -2.42
N PRO A 339 -5.76 -4.30 -3.29
CA PRO A 339 -5.30 -5.47 -4.04
C PRO A 339 -4.93 -6.62 -3.11
N ALA A 340 -5.27 -7.84 -3.53
CA ALA A 340 -4.96 -9.02 -2.75
C ALA A 340 -3.45 -9.18 -2.52
N PRO A 341 -3.02 -9.57 -1.31
CA PRO A 341 -1.62 -9.84 -1.04
C PRO A 341 -1.15 -11.01 -1.92
N SER A 342 0.12 -10.98 -2.33
CA SER A 342 0.72 -12.13 -3.00
C SER A 342 0.79 -13.31 -2.03
N PRO A 343 0.45 -14.54 -2.47
CA PRO A 343 0.61 -15.71 -1.62
C PRO A 343 2.08 -15.91 -1.29
N PHE A 344 2.42 -16.11 -0.02
CA PHE A 344 3.77 -16.39 0.41
C PHE A 344 3.81 -17.60 1.33
N ALA A 345 4.84 -18.41 1.19
CA ALA A 345 5.21 -19.43 2.16
C ALA A 345 6.24 -18.85 3.13
N THR A 346 6.18 -19.28 4.39
CA THR A 346 7.19 -18.90 5.38
C THR A 346 8.21 -20.02 5.48
N TYR A 347 9.47 -19.69 5.21
CA TYR A 347 10.60 -20.62 5.30
C TYR A 347 11.59 -20.16 6.37
N GLU A 348 12.10 -21.11 7.13
CA GLU A 348 13.23 -20.92 8.04
C GLU A 348 14.51 -21.28 7.30
N ALA A 349 15.37 -20.29 7.09
CA ALA A 349 16.70 -20.48 6.54
C ALA A 349 17.74 -20.45 7.66
N TYR A 350 18.87 -21.10 7.43
CA TYR A 350 19.93 -21.28 8.42
C TYR A 350 21.21 -20.59 7.95
N GLY A 351 21.94 -20.00 8.90
CA GLY A 351 23.18 -19.27 8.69
C GLY A 351 24.39 -19.98 9.28
N ASP A 352 25.32 -19.18 9.78
CA ASP A 352 26.55 -19.67 10.39
C ASP A 352 26.26 -20.45 11.67
N GLU A 353 27.12 -21.42 11.96
CA GLU A 353 27.16 -22.11 13.25
C GLU A 353 28.18 -21.47 14.19
N ARG A 354 27.86 -21.43 15.48
CA ARG A 354 28.72 -20.93 16.57
C ARG A 354 28.80 -21.97 17.68
N PRO A 355 29.95 -22.16 18.32
CA PRO A 355 30.02 -23.05 19.48
C PRO A 355 29.25 -22.45 20.66
N VAL A 356 28.77 -23.33 21.54
CA VAL A 356 27.95 -22.97 22.69
C VAL A 356 28.73 -23.16 23.98
N ALA A 357 28.75 -22.13 24.82
CA ALA A 357 29.23 -22.24 26.19
C ALA A 357 28.04 -22.31 27.15
N GLN A 358 28.13 -23.20 28.14
CA GLN A 358 27.06 -23.45 29.10
C GLN A 358 27.62 -23.84 30.46
N PHE A 359 26.79 -23.81 31.49
CA PHE A 359 27.18 -24.33 32.80
C PHE A 359 27.51 -25.83 32.73
N LYS A 360 28.67 -26.21 33.28
CA LYS A 360 29.07 -27.61 33.49
C LYS A 360 29.60 -27.76 34.93
N PRO A 361 29.10 -28.73 35.73
CA PRO A 361 29.56 -28.93 37.11
C PRO A 361 31.08 -29.15 37.21
N ASP A 362 31.63 -29.99 36.33
CA ASP A 362 33.04 -30.41 36.36
C ASP A 362 33.95 -29.57 35.45
N CYS A 363 33.59 -28.30 35.23
CA CYS A 363 34.38 -27.45 34.35
C CYS A 363 35.76 -27.10 34.96
N PRO A 364 36.87 -27.25 34.21
CA PRO A 364 38.20 -26.82 34.64
C PRO A 364 38.25 -25.34 35.01
N ALA A 365 39.09 -24.96 35.97
CA ALA A 365 39.13 -23.59 36.50
C ALA A 365 39.57 -22.57 35.43
N GLU A 366 40.52 -22.98 34.58
CA GLU A 366 41.06 -22.25 33.44
C GLU A 366 40.05 -22.03 32.31
N SER A 367 39.01 -22.87 32.24
CA SER A 367 37.96 -22.81 31.22
C SER A 367 36.67 -22.15 31.72
N LYS A 368 36.61 -21.76 33.01
CA LYS A 368 35.48 -21.06 33.61
C LYS A 368 35.60 -19.55 33.35
N MET A 369 34.68 -19.01 32.56
CA MET A 369 34.59 -17.58 32.29
C MET A 369 33.15 -17.11 32.52
N LEU A 370 32.95 -15.83 32.84
CA LEU A 370 31.63 -15.23 33.08
C LEU A 370 30.75 -16.02 34.10
N SER A 371 31.05 -15.88 35.40
CA SER A 371 30.16 -16.32 36.49
C SER A 371 29.67 -17.78 36.41
N ASN A 372 30.60 -18.73 36.24
CA ASN A 372 30.41 -20.19 36.22
C ASN A 372 30.01 -20.85 34.88
N ILE A 373 30.12 -20.13 33.76
CA ILE A 373 29.94 -20.73 32.44
C ILE A 373 31.23 -21.43 31.98
N CYS A 374 31.10 -22.63 31.41
CA CYS A 374 32.23 -23.39 30.90
C CYS A 374 32.45 -23.14 29.41
N PHE A 375 33.70 -22.82 29.05
CA PHE A 375 34.16 -22.57 27.69
C PHE A 375 35.11 -23.66 27.17
N ASP A 376 35.19 -24.82 27.84
CA ASP A 376 36.07 -25.94 27.45
C ASP A 376 35.85 -26.40 26.00
N ASP A 377 34.59 -26.62 25.59
CA ASP A 377 34.23 -27.05 24.23
C ASP A 377 34.52 -25.92 23.21
N VAL A 378 34.38 -24.67 23.63
CA VAL A 378 34.66 -23.49 22.80
C VAL A 378 36.16 -23.34 22.58
N ILE A 379 36.97 -23.47 23.63
CA ILE A 379 38.43 -23.42 23.57
C ILE A 379 38.94 -24.54 22.67
N ALA A 380 38.47 -25.77 22.89
CA ALA A 380 38.83 -26.91 22.03
C ALA A 380 38.46 -26.67 20.56
N TYR A 381 37.30 -26.06 20.31
CA TYR A 381 36.88 -25.67 18.95
C TYR A 381 37.79 -24.57 18.36
N MET A 382 38.14 -23.55 19.14
CA MET A 382 39.03 -22.47 18.71
C MET A 382 40.44 -22.99 18.37
N GLU A 383 40.99 -23.87 19.21
CA GLU A 383 42.31 -24.48 18.99
C GLU A 383 42.30 -25.40 17.76
N ALA A 384 41.28 -26.25 17.63
CA ALA A 384 41.15 -27.16 16.50
C ALA A 384 41.02 -26.44 15.14
N ASN A 385 40.47 -25.22 15.13
CA ASN A 385 40.23 -24.42 13.91
C ASN A 385 41.16 -23.19 13.81
N ASN A 386 42.15 -23.06 14.70
CA ASN A 386 43.10 -21.95 14.76
C ASN A 386 42.44 -20.54 14.79
N HIS A 387 41.35 -20.40 15.56
CA HIS A 387 40.66 -19.12 15.75
C HIS A 387 41.29 -18.31 16.89
N GLN A 388 41.77 -17.10 16.57
CA GLN A 388 42.30 -16.15 17.55
C GLN A 388 41.20 -15.37 18.29
N ALA A 389 40.02 -15.24 17.68
CA ALA A 389 38.83 -14.70 18.33
C ALA A 389 37.57 -15.29 17.68
N LEU A 390 36.53 -15.54 18.48
CA LEU A 390 35.30 -16.17 18.01
C LEU A 390 34.08 -15.61 18.76
N ASP A 391 32.97 -15.48 18.03
CA ASP A 391 31.68 -15.18 18.62
C ASP A 391 31.02 -16.49 19.10
N VAL A 392 30.52 -16.47 20.32
CA VAL A 392 30.05 -17.65 21.05
C VAL A 392 28.66 -17.37 21.61
N VAL A 393 27.79 -18.38 21.54
CA VAL A 393 26.48 -18.33 22.19
C VAL A 393 26.62 -18.86 23.61
N VAL A 394 26.30 -18.04 24.60
CA VAL A 394 26.33 -18.41 26.02
C VAL A 394 24.93 -18.63 26.53
N LEU A 395 24.65 -19.81 27.08
CA LEU A 395 23.35 -20.12 27.68
C LEU A 395 23.29 -19.61 29.12
N ASN A 396 22.33 -18.74 29.41
CA ASN A 396 22.15 -18.09 30.72
C ASN A 396 21.20 -18.88 31.63
N ARG A 397 21.32 -20.21 31.68
CA ARG A 397 20.44 -21.08 32.47
C ARG A 397 21.04 -21.50 33.81
N PRO A 398 20.22 -21.66 34.87
CA PRO A 398 20.60 -22.41 36.06
C PRO A 398 20.86 -23.89 35.73
N ALA A 399 21.72 -24.53 36.52
CA ALA A 399 22.30 -25.87 36.34
C ALA A 399 21.36 -27.06 36.09
N GLN A 400 20.03 -26.88 36.13
CA GLN A 400 19.05 -27.97 36.25
C GLN A 400 18.32 -28.32 34.94
N ASP A 401 18.25 -27.40 33.96
CA ASP A 401 17.60 -27.64 32.67
C ASP A 401 18.63 -27.70 31.53
N ARG A 402 19.15 -28.91 31.27
CA ARG A 402 20.07 -29.14 30.14
C ARG A 402 19.38 -28.72 28.84
N ALA A 403 20.00 -27.78 28.12
CA ALA A 403 19.57 -27.44 26.77
C ALA A 403 19.70 -28.66 25.86
N GLN A 404 18.67 -28.90 25.04
CA GLN A 404 18.55 -30.10 24.22
C GLN A 404 18.89 -29.81 22.76
N ASP A 405 19.20 -30.88 22.03
CA ASP A 405 19.30 -30.82 20.57
C ASP A 405 17.95 -30.33 20.02
N ARG A 406 18.00 -29.37 19.11
CA ARG A 406 16.86 -28.67 18.48
C ARG A 406 16.10 -27.66 19.35
N ASP A 407 16.62 -27.26 20.51
CA ASP A 407 16.07 -26.13 21.27
C ASP A 407 16.24 -24.82 20.49
N TYR A 408 15.19 -23.99 20.47
CA TYR A 408 15.19 -22.67 19.85
C TYR A 408 15.52 -21.58 20.87
N LEU A 409 16.55 -20.78 20.55
CA LEU A 409 17.03 -19.65 21.33
C LEU A 409 16.62 -18.36 20.63
N TYR A 410 15.62 -17.67 21.17
CA TYR A 410 15.16 -16.38 20.66
C TYR A 410 14.87 -15.41 21.81
N ARG A 411 14.78 -14.11 21.49
CA ARG A 411 14.58 -13.08 22.50
C ARG A 411 13.22 -13.28 23.20
N GLY A 412 13.23 -13.41 24.52
CA GLY A 412 12.03 -13.69 25.32
C GLY A 412 11.61 -15.17 25.35
N GLY A 413 12.39 -16.06 24.72
CA GLY A 413 12.16 -17.50 24.75
C GLY A 413 12.52 -18.16 26.09
N PRO A 414 12.25 -19.48 26.23
CA PRO A 414 12.47 -20.24 27.47
C PRO A 414 13.94 -20.50 27.79
N VAL A 415 14.85 -20.24 26.84
CA VAL A 415 16.30 -20.31 27.04
C VAL A 415 16.84 -18.90 26.81
N SER A 416 17.26 -18.23 27.88
CA SER A 416 18.01 -16.99 27.77
C SER A 416 19.41 -17.27 27.25
N TYR A 417 19.91 -16.38 26.39
CA TYR A 417 21.26 -16.47 25.85
C TYR A 417 21.90 -15.09 25.73
N ASP A 418 23.23 -15.06 25.80
CA ASP A 418 24.06 -13.90 25.48
C ASP A 418 24.98 -14.23 24.31
N MET A 419 25.37 -13.21 23.56
CA MET A 419 26.47 -13.31 22.60
C MET A 419 27.75 -12.78 23.25
N VAL A 420 28.80 -13.57 23.19
CA VAL A 420 30.09 -13.27 23.81
C VAL A 420 31.19 -13.38 22.77
N LYS A 421 32.16 -12.46 22.81
CA LYS A 421 33.39 -12.59 22.02
C LYS A 421 34.46 -13.20 22.90
N VAL A 422 34.94 -14.38 22.52
CA VAL A 422 36.09 -15.04 23.16
C VAL A 422 37.34 -14.69 22.36
N LYS A 423 38.40 -14.25 23.05
CA LYS A 423 39.69 -13.90 22.44
C LYS A 423 40.79 -14.73 23.09
N PHE A 424 41.69 -15.23 22.26
CA PHE A 424 42.94 -15.82 22.68
C PHE A 424 44.03 -14.74 22.75
N TYR A 425 44.83 -14.79 23.82
CA TYR A 425 46.01 -13.94 24.01
C TYR A 425 47.27 -14.79 24.16
N GLU A 426 48.42 -14.17 23.88
CA GLU A 426 49.73 -14.79 24.10
C GLU A 426 49.86 -15.31 25.55
N GLY A 427 50.41 -16.53 25.69
CA GLY A 427 50.49 -17.22 26.98
C GLY A 427 49.30 -18.13 27.33
N HIS A 428 48.52 -18.58 26.33
CA HIS A 428 47.37 -19.50 26.50
C HIS A 428 46.25 -18.96 27.40
N ARG A 429 46.05 -17.64 27.39
CA ARG A 429 44.99 -16.98 28.15
C ARG A 429 43.80 -16.68 27.25
N TYR A 430 42.61 -17.09 27.67
CA TYR A 430 41.35 -16.78 27.00
C TYR A 430 40.55 -15.78 27.83
N GLU A 431 39.93 -14.80 27.17
CA GLU A 431 38.99 -13.87 27.82
C GLU A 431 37.68 -13.79 27.05
N ALA A 432 36.59 -13.56 27.78
CA ALA A 432 35.22 -13.58 27.27
C ALA A 432 34.53 -12.24 27.58
N ASP A 433 34.23 -11.46 26.54
CA ASP A 433 33.56 -10.16 26.64
C ASP A 433 32.12 -10.26 26.14
N ARG A 434 31.13 -9.85 26.96
CA ARG A 434 29.73 -9.78 26.51
C ARG A 434 29.56 -8.73 25.42
N LYS A 435 28.90 -9.08 24.32
CA LYS A 435 28.54 -8.13 23.27
C LYS A 435 27.28 -7.36 23.66
N SER A 436 27.30 -6.05 23.45
CA SER A 436 26.13 -5.18 23.63
C SER A 436 25.04 -5.43 22.58
N SER A 437 25.40 -5.96 21.41
CA SER A 437 24.45 -6.35 20.37
C SER A 437 25.05 -7.35 19.37
N TYR A 438 24.18 -8.14 18.75
CA TYR A 438 24.48 -9.03 17.63
C TYR A 438 23.50 -8.73 16.49
N ASN A 439 24.01 -8.59 15.27
CA ASN A 439 23.19 -8.35 14.08
C ASN A 439 23.37 -9.51 13.09
N ALA A 440 22.33 -10.34 13.01
CA ALA A 440 22.18 -11.42 12.03
C ALA A 440 22.01 -10.83 10.62
N ARG A 441 23.11 -10.43 9.98
CA ARG A 441 23.09 -9.94 8.58
C ARG A 441 23.50 -11.00 7.56
N SER A 442 23.78 -12.23 8.01
CA SER A 442 24.42 -13.29 7.23
C SER A 442 23.46 -14.20 6.46
N ILE A 443 22.18 -14.28 6.85
CA ILE A 443 21.25 -15.23 6.22
C ILE A 443 20.59 -14.57 5.01
N ILE A 444 20.76 -15.15 3.84
CA ILE A 444 20.12 -14.73 2.59
C ILE A 444 19.38 -15.93 2.00
N LEU A 445 18.08 -15.77 1.80
CA LEU A 445 17.27 -16.72 1.03
C LEU A 445 16.85 -16.07 -0.30
N PRO A 446 17.41 -16.49 -1.46
CA PRO A 446 17.17 -15.84 -2.74
C PRO A 446 15.70 -15.86 -3.14
N GLY A 447 15.21 -14.73 -3.67
CA GLY A 447 13.81 -14.60 -4.08
C GLY A 447 12.81 -14.45 -2.92
N CYS A 448 13.29 -14.47 -1.67
CA CYS A 448 12.47 -14.27 -0.49
C CYS A 448 12.86 -12.98 0.22
N SER A 449 11.93 -12.43 0.98
CA SER A 449 12.14 -11.24 1.81
C SER A 449 12.13 -11.61 3.29
N GLN A 450 12.83 -10.83 4.13
CA GLN A 450 12.66 -10.96 5.57
C GLN A 450 11.21 -10.64 5.94
N MET A 451 10.63 -11.41 6.86
CA MET A 451 9.23 -11.24 7.23
C MET A 451 8.99 -9.85 7.86
N PRO A 452 8.14 -8.99 7.26
CA PRO A 452 8.03 -7.57 7.66
C PRO A 452 7.43 -7.33 9.05
N ASN A 453 6.84 -8.35 9.67
CA ASN A 453 6.34 -8.33 11.06
C ASN A 453 6.69 -9.65 11.77
N ALA A 454 7.94 -10.06 11.69
CA ALA A 454 8.39 -11.34 12.24
C ALA A 454 8.21 -11.37 13.77
N PRO A 455 7.56 -12.40 14.35
CA PRO A 455 7.49 -12.56 15.79
C PRO A 455 8.89 -12.83 16.39
N PRO A 456 9.09 -12.69 17.71
CA PRO A 456 10.42 -12.86 18.32
C PRO A 456 11.11 -14.18 17.98
N GLU A 457 10.34 -15.27 17.86
CA GLU A 457 10.80 -16.61 17.48
C GLU A 457 11.20 -16.75 16.02
N ALA A 458 10.93 -15.76 15.16
CA ALA A 458 11.26 -15.82 13.75
C ALA A 458 12.75 -15.64 13.44
N LYS A 459 13.58 -15.37 14.46
CA LYS A 459 15.04 -15.33 14.33
C LYS A 459 15.71 -15.70 15.65
N GLY A 460 16.87 -16.34 15.54
CA GLY A 460 17.62 -16.73 16.72
C GLY A 460 18.64 -17.80 16.38
N TRP A 461 18.81 -18.73 17.32
CA TRP A 461 19.67 -19.89 17.15
C TRP A 461 18.89 -21.16 17.41
N VAL A 462 19.15 -22.20 16.61
CA VAL A 462 18.70 -23.55 16.91
C VAL A 462 19.90 -24.34 17.40
N LEU A 463 19.77 -24.99 18.55
CA LEU A 463 20.81 -25.84 19.09
C LEU A 463 20.89 -27.12 18.26
N THR A 464 22.10 -27.52 17.90
CA THR A 464 22.37 -28.76 17.16
C THR A 464 23.55 -29.49 17.76
N LYS A 465 23.46 -30.81 17.89
CA LYS A 465 24.59 -31.64 18.29
C LYS A 465 25.48 -31.97 17.10
N ARG A 466 26.76 -31.63 17.20
CA ARG A 466 27.83 -32.03 16.26
C ARG A 466 28.85 -32.89 17.01
N GLY A 467 28.72 -34.21 16.88
CA GLY A 467 29.51 -35.14 17.68
C GLY A 467 29.19 -35.00 19.18
N ARG A 468 30.18 -34.61 19.98
CA ARG A 468 30.02 -34.38 21.44
C ARG A 468 29.71 -32.91 21.79
N ASN A 469 29.86 -32.00 20.84
CA ASN A 469 29.73 -30.56 21.08
C ASN A 469 28.34 -30.06 20.72
N LEU A 470 27.87 -29.09 21.50
CA LEU A 470 26.65 -28.36 21.22
C LEU A 470 26.99 -27.11 20.40
N MET A 471 26.37 -27.00 19.23
CA MET A 471 26.52 -25.86 18.33
C MET A 471 25.19 -25.10 18.27
N ALA A 472 25.26 -23.80 18.07
CA ALA A 472 24.12 -22.95 17.81
C ALA A 472 24.17 -22.56 16.33
N VAL A 473 23.15 -22.95 15.56
CA VAL A 473 23.01 -22.58 14.15
C VAL A 473 22.08 -21.40 14.05
N GLU A 474 22.53 -20.31 13.44
CA GLU A 474 21.70 -19.13 13.24
C GLU A 474 20.50 -19.50 12.36
N TYR A 475 19.31 -19.00 12.69
CA TYR A 475 18.14 -19.17 11.83
C TYR A 475 17.34 -17.87 11.71
N GLN A 476 16.65 -17.73 10.58
CA GLN A 476 15.75 -16.64 10.33
C GLN A 476 14.60 -17.06 9.40
N TRP A 477 13.40 -16.55 9.64
CA TRP A 477 12.24 -16.77 8.79
C TRP A 477 12.16 -15.74 7.66
N PHE A 478 11.81 -16.23 6.48
CA PHE A 478 11.67 -15.48 5.24
C PHE A 478 10.28 -15.72 4.66
N SER A 479 9.68 -14.66 4.11
CA SER A 479 8.48 -14.70 3.30
C SER A 479 8.86 -14.89 1.83
N CYS A 480 8.56 -16.07 1.30
CA CYS A 480 8.85 -16.45 -0.08
C CYS A 480 7.56 -16.42 -0.91
N PRO A 481 7.46 -15.56 -1.94
CA PRO A 481 6.32 -15.57 -2.86
C PRO A 481 6.10 -16.94 -3.48
N VAL A 482 4.84 -17.30 -3.68
CA VAL A 482 4.44 -18.55 -4.34
C VAL A 482 3.89 -18.18 -5.70
N SER A 483 4.60 -18.56 -6.76
CA SER A 483 4.21 -18.32 -8.16
C SER A 483 3.34 -19.43 -8.71
#